data_AF-A0AAT9GWU4-F1
#
_entry.id   AF-A0AAT9GWU4-F1
#
_cell.length_a   1.000
_cell.length_b   1.000
_cell.length_c   1.000
_cell.angle_alpha   90.00
_cell.angle_beta   90.00
_cell.angle_gamma   90.00
#
_symmetry.space_group_name_H-M   'P 1'
#
loop_
_entity.id
_entity.type
_entity.pdbx_description
1 polymer ?
#
loop_
_entity_poly.entity_id
_entity_poly.type
_entity_poly.pdbx_seq_one_letter_code
_entity_poly.pdbx_strand_id
1 'polypeptide(L)'
;MKKNASIEEIFESENLDVNAIVVTGIPERHVEAVKAIAKLMVATDYHNPNFKPDFTNYDQYKYFPIAEMGSPSGVGFSYAGYGDRVTYSAVGSRLVSESREVAKRVFDNHEDLYKAFMVYEREVK
;
A
#
# COMPACT_ATOMS: atom_id res chain seq x y z
N MET A 1 -7.86 -19.54 -8.27
CA MET A 1 -7.35 -18.42 -7.46
C MET A 1 -5.91 -18.72 -7.12
N LYS A 2 -4.96 -17.79 -7.35
CA LYS A 2 -3.59 -17.95 -6.82
C LYS A 2 -3.68 -17.91 -5.29
N LYS A 3 -2.99 -18.84 -4.64
CA LYS A 3 -2.82 -18.92 -3.17
C LYS A 3 -2.37 -17.53 -2.66
N ASN A 4 -2.94 -17.05 -1.56
CA ASN A 4 -2.46 -15.82 -0.90
C ASN A 4 -1.05 -16.12 -0.38
N ALA A 5 -0.03 -15.59 -1.06
CA ALA A 5 1.35 -15.75 -0.64
C ALA A 5 1.61 -14.88 0.59
N SER A 6 2.34 -15.39 1.58
CA SER A 6 2.78 -14.58 2.71
C SER A 6 3.81 -13.55 2.27
N ILE A 7 4.08 -12.53 3.10
CA ILE A 7 5.07 -11.51 2.75
C ILE A 7 6.48 -12.10 2.68
N GLU A 8 6.76 -13.13 3.48
CA GLU A 8 8.00 -13.92 3.45
C GLU A 8 8.13 -14.64 2.11
N GLU A 9 7.09 -15.37 1.67
CA GLU A 9 7.07 -16.07 0.37
C GLU A 9 7.26 -15.09 -0.80
N ILE A 10 6.72 -13.88 -0.70
CA ILE A 10 6.89 -12.82 -1.70
C ILE A 10 8.35 -12.36 -1.78
N PHE A 11 8.98 -12.06 -0.64
CA PHE A 11 10.38 -11.63 -0.59
C PHE A 11 11.33 -12.73 -1.06
N GLU A 12 11.09 -13.97 -0.67
CA GLU A 12 11.86 -15.13 -1.12
C GLU A 12 11.81 -15.31 -2.65
N SER A 13 10.67 -14.97 -3.28
CA SER A 13 10.55 -15.03 -4.74
C SER A 13 11.49 -14.08 -5.49
N GLU A 14 11.98 -13.04 -4.82
CA GLU A 14 13.00 -12.11 -5.32
C GLU A 14 14.40 -12.38 -4.75
N ASN A 15 14.59 -13.48 -4.00
CA ASN A 15 15.80 -13.80 -3.24
C ASN A 15 16.15 -12.73 -2.19
N LEU A 16 15.13 -12.13 -1.56
CA LEU A 16 15.27 -11.16 -0.49
C LEU A 16 14.87 -11.78 0.86
N ASP A 17 15.46 -11.27 1.94
CA ASP A 17 15.04 -11.59 3.31
C ASP A 17 14.23 -10.42 3.89
N VAL A 18 12.98 -10.69 4.24
CA VAL A 18 12.08 -9.70 4.86
C VAL A 18 12.62 -9.13 6.19
N ASN A 19 13.46 -9.89 6.89
CA ASN A 19 14.05 -9.50 8.18
C ASN A 19 15.34 -8.68 8.01
N ALA A 20 15.91 -8.63 6.80
CA ALA A 20 17.11 -7.85 6.51
C ALA A 20 16.83 -6.34 6.36
N ILE A 21 15.56 -5.90 6.43
CA ILE A 21 15.19 -4.48 6.33
C ILE A 21 15.60 -3.74 7.62
N VAL A 22 16.72 -3.00 7.53
CA VAL A 22 17.25 -2.16 8.62
C VAL A 22 16.99 -0.68 8.30
N VAL A 23 16.32 0.02 9.22
CA VAL A 23 16.04 1.46 9.11
C VAL A 23 16.71 2.18 10.27
N THR A 24 17.56 3.17 9.96
CA THR A 24 18.30 3.96 10.95
C THR A 24 18.19 5.46 10.63
N GLY A 25 18.50 6.32 11.60
CA GLY A 25 18.51 7.78 11.40
C GLY A 25 17.14 8.46 11.49
N ILE A 26 16.11 7.78 11.98
CA ILE A 26 14.77 8.32 12.23
C ILE A 26 14.30 8.03 13.66
N PRO A 27 13.30 8.76 14.19
CA PRO A 27 12.71 8.44 15.49
C PRO A 27 12.14 7.01 15.54
N GLU A 28 12.32 6.31 16.65
CA GLU A 28 11.90 4.91 16.83
C GLU A 28 10.42 4.66 16.47
N ARG A 29 9.54 5.59 16.86
CA ARG A 29 8.11 5.57 16.54
C ARG A 29 7.76 5.53 15.04
N HIS A 30 8.71 5.79 14.14
CA HIS A 30 8.50 5.76 12.69
C HIS A 30 9.20 4.56 12.01
N VAL A 31 10.01 3.79 12.73
CA VAL A 31 10.78 2.67 12.15
C VAL A 31 9.86 1.62 11.53
N GLU A 32 8.82 1.20 12.24
CA GLU A 32 7.92 0.16 11.74
C GLU A 32 7.06 0.65 10.57
N ALA A 33 6.68 1.93 10.53
CA ALA A 33 5.99 2.52 9.38
C ALA A 33 6.87 2.48 8.11
N VAL A 34 8.17 2.77 8.24
CA VAL A 34 9.11 2.73 7.11
C VAL A 34 9.37 1.29 6.64
N LYS A 35 9.50 0.33 7.57
CA LYS A 35 9.59 -1.09 7.20
C LYS A 35 8.31 -1.56 6.50
N ALA A 36 7.14 -1.13 6.98
CA ALA A 36 5.86 -1.51 6.42
C ALA A 36 5.71 -1.03 4.97
N ILE A 37 6.06 0.22 4.67
CA ILE A 37 6.00 0.73 3.29
C ILE A 37 7.01 0.02 2.38
N ALA A 38 8.21 -0.32 2.86
CA ALA A 38 9.17 -1.09 2.09
C ALA A 38 8.63 -2.47 1.70
N LYS A 39 7.99 -3.18 2.63
CA LYS A 39 7.30 -4.46 2.38
C LYS A 39 6.16 -4.31 1.38
N LEU A 40 5.35 -3.26 1.51
CA LEU A 40 4.24 -2.97 0.59
C LEU A 40 4.70 -2.70 -0.84
N MET A 41 5.87 -2.10 -1.06
CA MET A 41 6.41 -1.89 -2.41
C MET A 41 6.65 -3.24 -3.10
N VAL A 42 7.39 -4.15 -2.45
CA VAL A 42 7.69 -5.48 -3.01
C VAL A 42 6.39 -6.30 -3.21
N ALA A 43 5.46 -6.25 -2.26
CA ALA A 43 4.16 -6.91 -2.41
C ALA A 43 3.34 -6.36 -3.60
N THR A 44 3.38 -5.04 -3.82
CA THR A 44 2.70 -4.40 -4.94
C THR A 44 3.29 -4.86 -6.27
N ASP A 45 4.61 -4.91 -6.38
CA ASP A 45 5.32 -5.37 -7.57
C ASP A 45 5.01 -6.84 -7.86
N TYR A 46 5.02 -7.71 -6.84
CA TYR A 46 4.64 -9.12 -6.95
C TYR A 46 3.23 -9.32 -7.50
N HIS A 47 2.27 -8.51 -7.04
CA HIS A 47 0.89 -8.58 -7.49
C HIS A 47 0.63 -7.91 -8.84
N ASN A 48 1.57 -7.10 -9.32
CA ASN A 48 1.50 -6.35 -10.57
C ASN A 48 2.74 -6.59 -11.48
N PRO A 49 3.09 -7.85 -11.80
CA PRO A 49 4.41 -8.21 -12.35
C PRO A 49 4.74 -7.59 -13.72
N ASN A 50 3.72 -7.20 -14.49
CA ASN A 50 3.89 -6.60 -15.81
C ASN A 50 3.39 -5.15 -15.88
N PHE A 51 2.86 -4.62 -14.78
CA PHE A 51 2.28 -3.28 -14.79
C PHE A 51 3.39 -2.24 -14.65
N LYS A 52 3.48 -1.34 -15.62
CA LYS A 52 4.34 -0.17 -15.57
C LYS A 52 3.45 1.06 -15.63
N PRO A 53 3.23 1.77 -14.51
CA PRO A 53 2.37 2.95 -14.51
C PRO A 53 3.07 4.09 -15.27
N ASP A 54 2.45 4.52 -16.36
CA ASP A 54 2.80 5.72 -17.12
C ASP A 54 1.93 6.88 -16.64
N PHE A 55 2.51 7.74 -15.79
CA PHE A 55 1.83 8.91 -15.24
C PHE A 55 1.62 10.04 -16.24
N THR A 56 2.13 9.92 -17.47
CA THR A 56 1.85 10.84 -18.58
C THR A 56 0.66 10.40 -19.42
N ASN A 57 0.25 9.13 -19.31
CA ASN A 57 -0.91 8.57 -20.00
C ASN A 57 -2.18 8.68 -19.12
N TYR A 58 -3.08 9.57 -19.53
CA TYR A 58 -4.38 9.81 -18.85
C TYR A 58 -5.40 8.68 -19.08
N ASP A 59 -5.25 7.89 -20.13
CA ASP A 59 -6.16 6.77 -20.45
C ASP A 59 -5.77 5.48 -19.71
N GLN A 60 -4.56 5.42 -19.15
CA GLN A 60 -4.13 4.30 -18.33
C GLN A 60 -4.62 4.48 -16.89
N TYR A 61 -5.65 3.71 -16.52
CA TYR A 61 -6.14 3.65 -15.15
C TYR A 61 -5.07 3.13 -14.17
N LYS A 62 -5.06 3.71 -12.97
CA LYS A 62 -4.13 3.40 -11.88
C LYS A 62 -4.94 3.36 -10.60
N TYR A 63 -5.11 2.17 -10.04
CA TYR A 63 -5.98 1.96 -8.89
C TYR A 63 -5.18 2.00 -7.60
N PHE A 64 -5.61 2.85 -6.69
CA PHE A 64 -5.10 2.91 -5.33
C PHE A 64 -5.53 1.69 -4.51
N PRO A 65 -4.85 1.39 -3.39
CA PRO A 65 -5.33 0.39 -2.44
C PRO A 65 -6.77 0.71 -2.00
N ILE A 66 -7.65 -0.30 -2.00
CA ILE A 66 -9.08 -0.12 -1.74
C ILE A 66 -9.41 -0.74 -0.39
N ALA A 67 -9.62 0.13 0.61
CA ALA A 67 -10.23 -0.25 1.87
C ALA A 67 -11.76 -0.22 1.73
N GLU A 68 -12.44 -1.31 2.11
CA GLU A 68 -13.90 -1.30 2.19
C GLU A 68 -14.36 -0.62 3.48
N MET A 69 -15.09 0.49 3.33
CA MET A 69 -15.67 1.24 4.45
C MET A 69 -16.81 0.44 5.10
N GLY A 70 -16.84 0.37 6.44
CA GLY A 70 -17.85 -0.36 7.21
C GLY A 70 -17.30 -1.51 8.07
N SER A 71 -16.02 -1.87 7.92
CA SER A 71 -15.30 -2.74 8.84
C SER A 71 -14.62 -1.94 9.98
N PRO A 72 -14.15 -2.58 11.07
CA PRO A 72 -13.31 -1.92 12.09
C PRO A 72 -12.04 -1.25 11.51
N SER A 73 -11.59 -1.66 10.33
CA SER A 73 -10.49 -1.05 9.58
C SER A 73 -10.87 0.30 8.96
N GLY A 74 -12.16 0.52 8.70
CA GLY A 74 -12.70 1.73 8.08
C GLY A 74 -12.55 2.99 8.91
N VAL A 75 -12.31 2.92 10.23
CA VAL A 75 -12.05 4.12 11.05
C VAL A 75 -10.63 4.65 10.88
N GLY A 76 -9.64 3.77 10.67
CA GLY A 76 -8.22 4.14 10.54
C GLY A 76 -7.82 4.62 9.14
N PHE A 77 -8.55 4.17 8.11
CA PHE A 77 -8.34 4.59 6.71
C PHE A 77 -9.43 5.52 6.18
N SER A 78 -10.27 6.07 7.07
CA SER A 78 -11.38 6.94 6.67
C SER A 78 -10.87 8.22 6.00
N TYR A 79 -11.31 8.47 4.78
CA TYR A 79 -11.11 9.72 4.06
C TYR A 79 -12.44 10.20 3.49
N ALA A 80 -12.87 11.41 3.86
CA ALA A 80 -14.05 12.04 3.30
C ALA A 80 -13.62 13.09 2.26
N GLY A 81 -14.10 12.94 1.02
CA GLY A 81 -13.91 13.91 -0.05
C GLY A 81 -15.25 14.40 -0.58
N TYR A 82 -15.34 15.67 -0.97
CA TYR A 82 -16.42 16.23 -1.78
C TYR A 82 -15.81 17.02 -2.95
N GLY A 83 -16.47 17.03 -4.10
CA GLY A 83 -15.98 17.75 -5.28
C GLY A 83 -17.09 18.57 -5.94
N ASP A 84 -16.78 19.81 -6.32
CA ASP A 84 -17.59 20.60 -7.25
C ASP A 84 -16.81 20.81 -8.56
N ARG A 85 -17.54 20.95 -9.67
CA ARG A 85 -17.13 20.95 -11.10
C ARG A 85 -15.61 20.90 -11.43
N VAL A 86 -15.06 19.66 -11.47
CA VAL A 86 -13.84 19.13 -12.17
C VAL A 86 -12.48 19.79 -11.77
N THR A 87 -11.30 19.16 -11.58
CA THR A 87 -10.60 17.98 -12.12
C THR A 87 -9.76 17.30 -11.01
N TYR A 88 -9.78 15.97 -10.90
CA TYR A 88 -9.32 15.25 -9.70
C TYR A 88 -7.79 15.10 -9.59
N SER A 89 -7.26 15.19 -8.37
CA SER A 89 -6.02 14.50 -7.96
C SER A 89 -6.12 14.10 -6.48
N ALA A 90 -6.33 12.82 -6.21
CA ALA A 90 -6.15 12.24 -4.88
C ALA A 90 -4.85 11.42 -4.92
N VAL A 91 -3.83 11.92 -4.21
CA VAL A 91 -2.41 11.56 -4.35
C VAL A 91 -2.04 10.17 -3.84
N GLY A 92 -1.03 9.57 -4.50
CA GLY A 92 -0.23 8.42 -4.07
C GLY A 92 0.20 7.53 -5.24
N SER A 93 1.27 7.95 -5.92
CA SER A 93 1.71 7.36 -7.20
C SER A 93 2.57 6.10 -7.05
N ARG A 94 2.76 5.56 -5.83
CA ARG A 94 3.74 4.49 -5.58
C ARG A 94 3.15 3.09 -5.52
N LEU A 95 1.96 2.92 -4.91
CA LEU A 95 1.34 1.62 -4.66
C LEU A 95 0.10 1.40 -5.54
N VAL A 96 0.19 1.79 -6.81
CA VAL A 96 -0.93 1.69 -7.75
C VAL A 96 -0.95 0.33 -8.45
N SER A 97 -2.14 -0.19 -8.71
CA SER A 97 -2.36 -1.43 -9.43
C SER A 97 -3.06 -1.21 -10.77
N GLU A 98 -2.89 -2.15 -11.70
CA GLU A 98 -3.46 -2.09 -13.05
C GLU A 98 -5.00 -2.18 -13.04
N SER A 99 -5.57 -2.91 -12.08
CA SER A 99 -7.01 -3.11 -11.96
C SER A 99 -7.50 -2.93 -10.54
N ARG A 100 -8.79 -2.62 -10.40
CA ARG A 100 -9.49 -2.48 -9.12
C ARG A 100 -9.36 -3.75 -8.26
N GLU A 101 -9.49 -4.91 -8.90
CA GLU A 101 -9.44 -6.23 -8.25
C GLU A 101 -8.06 -6.53 -7.68
N VAL A 102 -6.99 -6.16 -8.39
CA VAL A 102 -5.62 -6.29 -7.89
C VAL A 102 -5.39 -5.35 -6.72
N ALA A 103 -5.80 -4.09 -6.84
CA ALA A 103 -5.67 -3.09 -5.78
C ALA A 103 -6.37 -3.54 -4.48
N LYS A 104 -7.59 -4.09 -4.60
CA LYS A 104 -8.32 -4.65 -3.46
C LYS A 104 -7.59 -5.85 -2.86
N ARG A 105 -7.13 -6.79 -3.68
CA ARG A 105 -6.42 -7.99 -3.21
C ARG A 105 -5.13 -7.63 -2.47
N VAL A 106 -4.35 -6.67 -2.97
CA VAL A 106 -3.13 -6.19 -2.31
C VAL A 106 -3.47 -5.61 -0.93
N PHE A 107 -4.53 -4.81 -0.84
CA PHE A 107 -4.99 -4.25 0.43
C PHE A 107 -5.43 -5.34 1.41
N ASP A 108 -6.34 -6.22 0.99
CA ASP A 108 -6.90 -7.29 1.83
C ASP A 108 -5.80 -8.24 2.37
N ASN A 109 -4.77 -8.54 1.56
CA ASN A 109 -3.69 -9.44 1.96
C ASN A 109 -2.66 -8.79 2.91
N HIS A 110 -2.59 -7.45 2.94
CA HIS A 110 -1.53 -6.72 3.64
C HIS A 110 -2.08 -5.56 4.49
N GLU A 111 -3.30 -5.69 4.99
CA GLU A 111 -4.00 -4.64 5.75
C GLU A 111 -3.18 -4.16 6.95
N ASP A 112 -2.51 -5.07 7.67
CA ASP A 112 -1.71 -4.73 8.84
C ASP A 112 -0.48 -3.87 8.47
N LEU A 113 0.12 -4.11 7.30
CA LEU A 113 1.20 -3.25 6.80
C LEU A 113 0.66 -1.86 6.43
N TYR A 114 -0.53 -1.79 5.83
CA TYR A 114 -1.19 -0.51 5.59
C TYR A 114 -1.48 0.23 6.90
N LYS A 115 -1.91 -0.47 7.96
CA LYS A 115 -2.17 0.15 9.27
C LYS A 115 -0.89 0.69 9.87
N ALA A 116 0.17 -0.12 9.91
CA ALA A 116 1.47 0.29 10.43
C ALA A 116 2.04 1.52 9.69
N PHE A 117 1.75 1.66 8.40
CA PHE A 117 2.19 2.80 7.60
C PHE A 117 1.29 4.04 7.74
N MET A 118 -0.04 3.88 7.66
CA MET A 118 -0.98 5.01 7.52
C MET A 118 -1.64 5.43 8.83
N VAL A 119 -1.80 4.52 9.78
CA VAL A 119 -2.45 4.81 11.07
C VAL A 119 -1.38 5.22 12.06
N TYR A 120 -1.23 6.53 12.24
CA TYR A 120 -0.21 7.11 13.10
C TYR A 120 -0.72 7.28 14.54
N GLU A 121 -0.11 6.56 15.48
CA GLU A 121 -0.25 6.83 16.91
C GLU A 121 0.75 7.92 17.33
N ARG A 122 0.24 9.14 17.56
CA ARG A 122 1.08 10.25 17.99
C ARG A 122 1.35 10.17 19.49
N GLU A 123 2.61 9.96 19.84
CA GLU A 123 3.10 10.26 21.19
C GLU A 123 3.16 11.78 21.39
N VAL A 124 2.24 12.31 22.21
CA VAL A 124 2.26 13.71 22.64
C VAL A 124 3.10 13.79 23.93
N LYS A 125 4.15 14.60 23.91
CA LYS A 125 4.97 14.89 25.10
C LYS A 125 4.37 16.00 25.93
#